data_AF-A0A261BYF9-F1
#
_entry.id   AF-A0A261BYF9-F1
#
_cell.length_a   1.000
_cell.length_b   1.000
_cell.length_c   1.000
_cell.angle_alpha   90.00
_cell.angle_beta   90.00
_cell.angle_gamma   90.00
#
_symmetry.space_group_name_H-M   'P 1'
#
loop_
_entity.id
_entity.type
_entity.pdbx_description
1 polymer ?
#
loop_
_entity_poly.entity_id
_entity_poly.type
_entity_poly.pdbx_seq_one_letter_code
_entity_poly.pdbx_strand_id
1 'polypeptide(L)'
;MHSFREVDILFEKDDGQVRISNLEPGTVVDNTIVSPVYSEFYMASSVARQGTTKPAKFTLIYACAPGKTMEKIETLTNDLCYDHHIVFHPVGLPIYSLLEDAVNVER
;
A
#
# COMPACT_ATOMS: atom_id res chain seq x y z
N MET A 1 -15.65 -20.87 11.90
CA MET A 1 -15.72 -19.65 11.05
C MET A 1 -14.57 -18.76 11.51
N HIS A 2 -13.36 -18.97 10.96
CA HIS A 2 -12.19 -18.21 11.39
C HIS A 2 -12.27 -16.81 10.79
N SER A 3 -12.70 -15.86 11.62
CA SER A 3 -12.54 -14.43 11.36
C SER A 3 -11.04 -14.15 11.38
N PHE A 4 -10.42 -14.08 10.20
CA PHE A 4 -9.09 -13.50 10.07
C PHE A 4 -9.20 -12.03 10.46
N ARG A 5 -8.65 -11.68 11.62
CA ARG A 5 -8.46 -10.28 12.04
C ARG A 5 -7.29 -9.73 11.22
N GLU A 6 -7.50 -8.54 10.66
CA GLU A 6 -6.55 -7.65 9.99
C GLU A 6 -5.07 -8.04 10.17
N VAL A 7 -4.45 -8.50 9.09
CA VAL A 7 -2.99 -8.56 9.00
C VAL A 7 -2.51 -7.14 8.68
N ASP A 8 -2.49 -6.27 9.70
CA ASP A 8 -2.12 -4.85 9.55
C ASP A 8 -0.61 -4.64 9.46
N ILE A 9 0.20 -5.65 9.81
CA ILE A 9 1.63 -5.50 10.04
C ILE A 9 2.41 -6.52 9.20
N LEU A 10 3.26 -6.01 8.32
CA LEU A 10 4.13 -6.80 7.45
C LEU A 10 5.60 -6.48 7.76
N PHE A 11 6.43 -7.53 7.68
CA PHE A 11 7.86 -7.46 7.94
C PHE A 11 8.63 -8.15 6.84
N GLU A 12 9.82 -7.65 6.54
CA GLU A 12 10.77 -8.36 5.70
C GLU A 12 11.30 -9.58 6.45
N LYS A 13 11.36 -10.73 5.78
CA LYS A 13 11.91 -11.96 6.36
C LYS A 13 13.39 -12.07 6.01
N ASP A 14 14.25 -11.91 7.01
CA ASP A 14 15.70 -12.08 6.85
C ASP A 14 16.12 -13.48 7.36
N ASP A 15 16.61 -14.36 6.49
CA ASP A 15 16.81 -15.80 6.76
C ASP A 15 17.98 -16.11 7.74
N GLY A 16 18.63 -15.10 8.31
CA GLY A 16 19.77 -15.25 9.22
C GLY A 16 19.80 -14.30 10.43
N GLN A 17 18.88 -13.35 10.56
CA GLN A 17 18.84 -12.41 11.70
C GLN A 17 17.43 -12.34 12.28
N VAL A 18 17.33 -12.46 13.62
CA VAL A 18 16.10 -12.16 14.38
C VAL A 18 15.94 -10.63 14.50
N ARG A 19 15.95 -9.94 13.36
CA ARG A 19 15.72 -8.49 13.30
C ARG A 19 14.47 -8.25 12.49
N ILE A 20 13.48 -7.74 13.19
CA ILE A 20 12.23 -7.28 12.59
C ILE A 20 12.53 -5.94 11.94
N SER A 21 12.59 -5.91 10.60
CA SER A 21 12.78 -4.69 9.82
C SER A 21 11.46 -4.28 9.16
N ASN A 22 11.29 -2.98 8.98
CA ASN A 22 10.18 -2.43 8.20
C ASN A 22 10.36 -2.79 6.73
N LEU A 23 9.23 -2.91 6.03
CA LEU A 23 9.21 -3.06 4.58
C LEU A 23 9.92 -1.87 3.91
N GLU A 24 10.64 -2.18 2.84
CA GLU A 24 11.18 -1.16 1.95
C GLU A 24 10.05 -0.44 1.18
N PRO A 25 10.19 0.87 0.94
CA PRO A 25 9.20 1.62 0.17
C PRO A 25 9.11 1.08 -1.26
N GLY A 26 7.89 0.89 -1.75
CA GLY A 26 7.60 0.26 -3.04
C GLY A 26 7.35 -1.25 -2.95
N THR A 27 7.36 -1.84 -1.76
CA THR A 27 7.04 -3.27 -1.63
C THR A 27 5.55 -3.52 -1.88
N VAL A 28 5.24 -4.47 -2.76
CA VAL A 28 3.89 -4.91 -3.11
C VAL A 28 3.70 -6.38 -2.73
N VAL A 29 2.54 -6.72 -2.16
CA VAL A 29 2.15 -8.09 -1.82
C VAL A 29 0.78 -8.40 -2.42
N ASP A 30 0.76 -9.36 -3.34
CA ASP A 30 -0.37 -9.70 -4.22
C ASP A 30 -0.80 -11.18 -4.15
N ASN A 31 -0.02 -12.08 -3.55
CA ASN A 31 -0.20 -13.53 -3.75
C ASN A 31 -0.53 -14.39 -2.50
N THR A 32 -0.44 -13.86 -1.27
CA THR A 32 -0.56 -14.70 -0.05
C THR A 32 -1.61 -14.24 0.96
N ILE A 33 -1.76 -12.92 1.16
CA ILE A 33 -2.61 -12.33 2.21
C ILE A 33 -3.83 -11.58 1.63
N VAL A 34 -4.06 -11.73 0.34
CA VAL A 34 -5.10 -11.00 -0.40
C VAL A 34 -6.34 -11.88 -0.57
N SER A 35 -7.50 -11.26 -0.83
CA SER A 35 -8.70 -12.00 -1.16
C SER A 35 -8.51 -12.83 -2.45
N PRO A 36 -8.88 -14.12 -2.47
CA PRO A 36 -8.83 -14.92 -3.71
C PRO A 36 -9.96 -14.59 -4.69
N VAL A 37 -10.96 -13.82 -4.24
CA VAL A 37 -12.16 -13.46 -5.05
C VAL A 37 -12.03 -12.07 -5.64
N TYR A 38 -11.39 -11.15 -4.93
CA TYR A 38 -11.20 -9.78 -5.36
C TYR A 38 -9.75 -9.56 -5.77
N SER A 39 -9.56 -8.77 -6.81
CA SER A 39 -8.24 -8.27 -7.19
C SER A 39 -7.78 -7.24 -6.15
N GLU A 40 -7.06 -7.70 -5.14
CA GLU A 40 -6.55 -6.88 -4.04
C GLU A 40 -5.03 -6.99 -3.94
N PHE A 41 -4.38 -5.92 -3.50
CA PHE A 41 -2.96 -5.93 -3.18
C PHE A 41 -2.67 -5.03 -1.98
N TYR A 42 -1.61 -5.36 -1.25
CA TYR A 42 -1.05 -4.51 -0.21
C TYR A 42 0.19 -3.80 -0.76
N MET A 43 0.31 -2.50 -0.50
CA MET A 43 1.45 -1.71 -0.92
C MET A 43 1.99 -0.87 0.24
N ALA A 44 3.29 -0.94 0.46
CA ALA A 44 4.02 -0.09 1.39
C ALA A 44 4.85 0.93 0.60
N SER A 45 4.29 2.10 0.31
CA SER A 45 5.00 3.17 -0.41
C SER A 45 5.81 4.08 0.50
N SER A 46 5.40 4.29 1.76
CA SER A 46 6.07 5.20 2.69
C SER A 46 7.16 4.55 3.53
N VAL A 47 8.21 5.32 3.83
CA VAL A 47 9.25 4.92 4.79
C VAL A 47 8.82 5.26 6.22
N ALA A 48 8.65 4.25 7.08
CA ALA A 48 8.41 4.48 8.50
C ALA A 48 9.70 4.93 9.20
N ARG A 49 9.73 6.20 9.63
CA ARG A 49 10.84 6.79 10.40
C ARG A 49 10.78 6.42 11.89
N GLN A 50 9.58 6.12 12.39
CA GLN A 50 9.34 5.64 13.76
C GLN A 50 8.16 4.66 13.74
N GLY A 51 8.28 3.58 14.51
CA GLY A 51 7.27 2.51 14.56
C GLY A 51 7.35 1.59 13.33
N THR A 52 6.23 0.95 13.03
CA THR A 52 6.14 -0.04 11.94
C THR A 52 5.38 0.53 10.74
N THR A 53 5.88 0.28 9.53
CA THR A 53 5.18 0.70 8.30
C THR A 53 3.82 0.00 8.22
N LYS A 54 2.75 0.77 8.10
CA LYS A 54 1.42 0.24 7.82
C LYS A 54 1.20 0.19 6.31
N PRO A 55 1.14 -1.00 5.67
CA PRO A 55 0.84 -1.12 4.25
C PRO A 55 -0.61 -0.72 3.99
N ALA A 56 -0.84 -0.01 2.88
CA ALA A 56 -2.18 0.31 2.41
C ALA A 56 -2.76 -0.85 1.60
N LYS A 57 -4.05 -1.15 1.81
CA LYS A 57 -4.77 -2.16 1.03
C LYS A 57 -5.54 -1.50 -0.09
N PHE A 58 -5.31 -1.95 -1.32
CA PHE A 58 -6.04 -1.49 -2.50
C PHE A 58 -6.90 -2.64 -3.04
N THR A 59 -8.16 -2.32 -3.31
CA THR A 59 -9.11 -3.26 -3.92
C THR A 59 -9.53 -2.72 -5.28
N LEU A 60 -9.26 -3.48 -6.34
CA LEU A 60 -9.70 -3.15 -7.68
C LEU A 60 -11.18 -3.54 -7.85
N ILE A 61 -12.06 -2.55 -7.78
CA ILE A 61 -13.51 -2.75 -7.91
C ILE A 61 -13.92 -2.77 -9.39
N TYR A 62 -13.29 -1.92 -10.21
CA TYR A 62 -13.67 -1.75 -11.61
C TYR A 62 -12.51 -1.24 -12.48
N ALA A 63 -12.31 -1.85 -13.64
CA ALA A 63 -11.35 -1.42 -14.64
C ALA A 63 -12.01 -1.37 -16.03
N CYS A 64 -12.29 -0.17 -16.54
CA CYS A 64 -12.93 0.02 -17.85
C CYS A 64 -11.96 -0.08 -19.03
N ALA A 65 -10.65 0.08 -18.79
CA ALA A 65 -9.67 0.22 -19.85
C ALA A 65 -9.11 -1.15 -20.30
N PRO A 66 -9.13 -1.48 -21.61
CA PRO A 66 -8.57 -2.72 -22.11
C PRO A 66 -7.05 -2.75 -21.92
N GLY A 67 -6.51 -3.87 -21.43
CA GLY A 67 -5.06 -4.10 -21.33
C GLY A 67 -4.37 -3.58 -20.05
N LYS A 68 -5.13 -3.30 -18.98
CA LYS A 68 -4.55 -3.07 -17.65
C LYS A 68 -4.18 -4.40 -16.98
N THR A 69 -2.87 -4.65 -16.88
CA THR A 69 -2.30 -5.69 -16.01
C THR A 69 -2.21 -5.16 -14.58
N MET A 70 -2.32 -6.04 -13.57
CA MET A 70 -2.20 -5.65 -12.15
C MET A 70 -0.89 -4.89 -11.88
N GLU A 71 0.22 -5.40 -12.41
CA GLU A 71 1.55 -4.79 -12.34
C GLU A 71 1.56 -3.30 -12.75
N LYS A 72 0.80 -2.93 -13.78
CA LYS A 72 0.71 -1.54 -14.24
C LYS A 72 -0.07 -0.67 -13.27
N ILE A 73 -1.11 -1.21 -12.65
CA ILE A 73 -1.91 -0.51 -11.66
C ILE A 73 -1.09 -0.30 -10.39
N GLU A 74 -0.35 -1.33 -9.95
CA GLU A 74 0.57 -1.26 -8.81
C GLU A 74 1.64 -0.20 -9.04
N THR A 75 2.33 -0.26 -10.19
CA THR A 75 3.37 0.73 -10.56
C THR A 75 2.79 2.15 -10.60
N LEU A 76 1.64 2.34 -11.26
CA LEU A 76 0.99 3.65 -11.33
C LEU A 76 0.60 4.17 -9.93
N THR A 77 0.07 3.30 -9.07
CA THR A 77 -0.32 3.68 -7.71
C THR A 77 0.90 4.10 -6.90
N ASN A 78 2.01 3.37 -7.05
CA ASN A 78 3.28 3.72 -6.43
C ASN A 78 3.79 5.08 -6.94
N ASP A 79 3.83 5.30 -8.26
CA ASP A 79 4.28 6.56 -8.86
C ASP A 79 3.47 7.76 -8.34
N LEU A 80 2.15 7.62 -8.23
CA LEU A 80 1.26 8.65 -7.65
C LEU A 80 1.54 8.93 -6.17
N CYS A 81 2.08 7.97 -5.42
CA CYS A 81 2.53 8.18 -4.05
C CYS A 81 3.84 8.98 -3.96
N TYR A 82 4.66 9.01 -5.02
CA TYR A 82 5.88 9.82 -5.10
C TYR A 82 5.64 11.25 -5.62
N ASP A 83 4.54 11.48 -6.34
CA ASP A 83 4.23 12.79 -6.97
C ASP A 83 3.70 13.85 -5.98
N HIS A 84 3.87 13.63 -4.67
CA HIS A 84 3.31 14.48 -3.64
C HIS A 84 4.09 15.80 -3.52
N HIS A 85 3.64 16.84 -4.23
CA HIS A 85 4.32 18.14 -4.31
C HIS A 85 4.56 18.86 -2.97
N ILE A 86 3.88 18.46 -1.89
CA ILE A 86 4.01 19.08 -0.56
C ILE A 86 5.16 18.44 0.25
N VAL A 87 5.55 17.18 -0.06
CA VAL A 87 6.53 16.43 0.74
C VAL A 87 7.44 15.62 -0.18
N PHE A 88 8.75 15.78 -0.05
CA PHE A 88 9.75 15.04 -0.83
C PHE A 88 9.91 13.56 -0.42
N HIS A 89 8.91 12.96 0.22
CA HIS A 89 8.93 11.58 0.68
C HIS A 89 7.65 10.86 0.22
N PRO A 90 7.74 9.58 -0.19
CA PRO A 90 6.58 8.85 -0.64
C PRO A 90 5.57 8.69 0.50
N VAL A 91 4.31 8.97 0.19
CA VAL A 91 3.20 8.90 1.13
C VAL A 91 2.50 7.54 1.04
N GLY A 92 1.96 7.07 2.16
CA GLY A 92 1.32 5.74 2.27
C GLY A 92 0.02 5.59 1.47
N LEU A 93 -0.53 6.71 0.99
CA LEU A 93 -1.75 6.78 0.20
C LEU A 93 -1.54 7.73 -0.97
N PRO A 94 -2.19 7.51 -2.13
CA PRO A 94 -2.08 8.43 -3.25
C PRO A 94 -2.65 9.82 -2.90
N ILE A 95 -2.13 10.86 -3.55
CA ILE A 95 -2.46 12.26 -3.27
C ILE A 95 -3.97 12.54 -3.29
N TYR A 96 -4.70 11.94 -4.24
CA TYR A 96 -6.13 12.18 -4.39
C TYR A 96 -6.94 11.80 -3.15
N SER A 97 -6.57 10.73 -2.45
CA SER A 97 -7.22 10.37 -1.18
C SER A 97 -6.87 11.31 -0.04
N LEU A 98 -5.65 11.83 0.01
CA LEU A 98 -5.22 12.76 1.07
C LEU A 98 -5.88 14.13 0.96
N LEU A 99 -6.20 14.58 -0.27
CA LEU A 99 -6.92 15.83 -0.49
C LEU A 99 -8.36 15.76 0.02
N GLU A 100 -9.04 14.62 -0.12
CA GLU A 100 -10.38 14.43 0.43
C GLU A 100 -10.37 14.49 1.96
N ASP A 101 -9.37 13.88 2.60
CA ASP A 101 -9.20 13.94 4.05
C ASP A 101 -8.85 15.37 4.52
N ALA A 102 -7.96 16.08 3.82
CA ALA A 102 -7.61 17.46 4.15
C ALA A 102 -8.83 18.41 4.02
N VAL A 103 -9.66 18.22 2.99
CA VAL A 103 -10.89 18.99 2.79
C VAL A 103 -11.95 18.65 3.86
N ASN A 104 -12.04 17.39 4.29
CA ASN A 104 -12.98 16.98 5.33
C ASN A 104 -12.56 17.36 6.75
N VAL A 105 -11.27 17.61 7.00
CA VAL A 105 -10.77 18.06 8.31
C VAL A 105 -11.02 19.56 8.55
N GLU A 106 -11.22 20.36 7.51
CA GLU A 106 -11.56 21.79 7.63
C GLU A 106 -13.08 22.08 7.80
N ARG A 107 -13.90 21.07 8.09
CA ARG A 107 -15.33 21.22 8.42
C ARG A 107 -15.66 20.73 9.82
#